data_AF-A0A3F2RIZ3-F1
#
_entry.id   AF-A0A3F2RIZ3-F1
#
_cell.length_a   1.000
_cell.length_b   1.000
_cell.length_c   1.000
_cell.angle_alpha   90.00
_cell.angle_beta   90.00
_cell.angle_gamma   90.00
#
_symmetry.space_group_name_H-M   'P 1'
#
loop_
_entity.id
_entity.type
_entity.pdbx_description
1 polymer ?
#
loop_
_entity_poly.entity_id
_entity_poly.type
_entity_poly.pdbx_seq_one_letter_code
_entity_poly.pdbx_strand_id
1 'polypeptide(L)'
;MHAAFDIHSLFSIVQEPANISGGEESVKTLLITKNEGFAALETKVQLLLPHTVDLNIAVVNGSVQLQDKIEGDVKVVVGCGDVHVDKVRGKNVSLKTNGGAITIKSLVEGETVRLEAADSVKCKRLMAGKAEVKLGKGNPNSESEFGAIYAATCNIQSTTQNGQAQLRVGNVHGYLRVASEGLKSVHVDSVTGALDLADSGAKCDVVAHFDSWTDDAASSILVGGDVRVSLQPAASIDVELHGTKVAIGDGCQFTNSEMDQLDEDYAVFTGELRAQEGAMTSASGSSGKINLGNAKDDAMRTSFFMRENGSDKDNAEKEAQTPRLFVHALSGEVTLDQLDWMANIKRKHLKQ
;
A
#
# COMPACT_ATOMS: atom_id res chain seq x y z
N MET A 1 30.32 -31.92 -24.78
CA MET A 1 30.72 -32.58 -23.53
C MET A 1 30.26 -31.72 -22.38
N HIS A 2 29.14 -32.06 -21.74
CA HIS A 2 28.82 -31.50 -20.43
C HIS A 2 29.61 -32.30 -19.41
N ALA A 3 30.67 -31.70 -18.85
CA ALA A 3 31.29 -32.26 -17.66
C ALA A 3 30.21 -32.30 -16.58
N ALA A 4 29.93 -33.49 -16.04
CA ALA A 4 29.05 -33.65 -14.91
C ALA A 4 29.75 -33.03 -13.70
N PHE A 5 29.43 -31.77 -13.41
CA PHE A 5 29.89 -31.13 -12.18
C PHE A 5 29.15 -31.79 -11.02
N ASP A 6 29.91 -32.38 -10.10
CA ASP A 6 29.38 -32.89 -8.84
C ASP A 6 28.89 -31.71 -7.99
N ILE A 7 27.69 -31.80 -7.43
CA ILE A 7 27.12 -30.76 -6.57
C ILE A 7 28.04 -30.46 -5.37
N HIS A 8 28.74 -31.48 -4.85
CA HIS A 8 29.70 -31.34 -3.76
C HIS A 8 31.00 -30.66 -4.19
N SER A 9 31.32 -30.65 -5.48
CA SER A 9 32.44 -29.87 -6.02
C SER A 9 32.12 -28.37 -6.07
N LEU A 10 30.83 -28.01 -6.24
CA LEU A 10 30.37 -26.63 -6.35
C LEU A 10 29.94 -26.01 -5.02
N PHE A 11 29.38 -26.81 -4.11
CA PHE A 11 28.83 -26.35 -2.85
C PHE A 11 29.24 -27.20 -1.65
N SER A 12 29.40 -26.53 -0.52
CA SER A 12 29.32 -27.13 0.80
C SER A 12 27.87 -27.06 1.29
N ILE A 13 27.29 -28.21 1.64
CA ILE A 13 25.94 -28.32 2.19
C ILE A 13 26.06 -28.85 3.62
N VAL A 14 25.71 -28.01 4.60
CA VAL A 14 25.71 -28.37 6.02
C VAL A 14 24.27 -28.45 6.50
N GLN A 15 23.92 -29.58 7.10
CA GLN A 15 22.61 -29.83 7.70
C GLN A 15 22.71 -29.74 9.21
N GLU A 16 21.90 -28.90 9.83
CA GLU A 16 21.73 -28.90 11.28
C GLU A 16 20.48 -29.71 11.63
N PRO A 17 20.62 -30.82 12.40
CA PRO A 17 19.49 -31.64 12.78
C PRO A 17 18.57 -30.90 13.75
N ALA A 18 17.27 -31.14 13.63
CA ALA A 18 16.31 -30.75 14.65
C ALA A 18 16.52 -31.66 15.87
N ASN A 19 16.75 -31.07 17.05
CA ASN A 19 16.77 -31.81 18.32
C ASN A 19 15.35 -32.30 18.64
N ILE A 20 14.90 -33.37 17.98
CA ILE A 20 13.64 -34.04 18.29
C ILE A 20 14.00 -35.39 18.92
N SER A 21 13.65 -35.55 20.20
CA SER A 21 13.77 -36.82 20.89
C SER A 21 12.73 -37.80 20.34
N GLY A 22 13.15 -38.73 19.48
CA GLY A 22 12.41 -39.97 19.21
C GLY A 22 11.67 -40.11 17.86
N GLY A 23 12.19 -39.56 16.76
CA GLY A 23 11.69 -39.80 15.40
C GLY A 23 12.72 -39.39 14.34
N GLU A 24 12.52 -39.80 13.09
CA GLU A 24 13.43 -39.60 11.93
C GLU A 24 14.19 -38.26 11.97
N GLU A 25 15.48 -38.29 11.64
CA GLU A 25 16.37 -37.12 11.55
C GLU A 25 15.73 -36.05 10.65
N SER A 26 15.08 -35.07 11.27
CA SER A 26 14.52 -33.92 10.55
C SER A 26 15.56 -32.81 10.51
N VAL A 27 15.81 -32.26 9.32
CA VAL A 27 16.77 -31.16 9.15
C VAL A 27 16.07 -29.85 9.47
N LYS A 28 16.60 -29.09 10.43
CA LYS A 28 16.04 -27.77 10.81
C LYS A 28 16.60 -26.64 9.96
N THR A 29 17.86 -26.73 9.56
CA THR A 29 18.55 -25.67 8.81
C THR A 29 19.49 -26.28 7.80
N LEU A 30 19.46 -25.71 6.59
CA LEU A 30 20.31 -26.09 5.48
C LEU A 30 21.18 -24.88 5.12
N LEU A 31 22.49 -24.97 5.36
CA LEU A 31 23.45 -23.97 4.92
C LEU A 31 24.11 -24.44 3.63
N ILE A 32 23.90 -23.70 2.54
CA ILE A 32 24.52 -23.95 1.24
C ILE A 32 25.54 -22.84 0.98
N THR A 33 26.82 -23.19 0.98
CA THR A 33 27.92 -22.24 0.69
C THR A 33 28.57 -22.61 -0.63
N LYS A 34 28.79 -21.62 -1.49
CA LYS A 34 29.50 -21.82 -2.75
C LYS A 34 31.01 -21.94 -2.50
N ASN A 35 31.66 -22.94 -3.09
CA ASN A 35 33.09 -23.17 -2.91
C ASN A 35 33.91 -22.06 -3.61
N GLU A 36 35.00 -21.60 -2.96
CA GLU A 36 35.78 -20.42 -3.38
C GLU A 36 36.29 -20.47 -4.83
N GLY A 37 36.68 -21.68 -5.29
CA GLY A 37 37.17 -21.89 -6.67
C GLY A 37 36.15 -21.59 -7.77
N PHE A 38 34.88 -21.38 -7.42
CA PHE A 38 33.81 -21.10 -8.36
C PHE A 38 33.16 -19.73 -8.14
N ALA A 39 33.68 -18.88 -7.24
CA ALA A 39 33.04 -17.63 -6.81
C ALA A 39 32.55 -16.75 -7.98
N ALA A 40 33.33 -16.66 -9.06
CA ALA A 40 33.03 -15.82 -10.24
C ALA A 40 31.94 -16.36 -11.19
N LEU A 41 31.53 -17.62 -11.08
CA LEU A 41 30.50 -18.21 -11.95
C LEU A 41 29.10 -17.80 -11.51
N GLU A 42 28.20 -17.47 -12.44
CA GLU A 42 26.79 -17.35 -12.08
C GLU A 42 26.26 -18.71 -11.60
N THR A 43 25.45 -18.72 -10.55
CA THR A 43 25.02 -19.96 -9.91
C THR A 43 23.56 -19.88 -9.51
N LYS A 44 22.78 -20.88 -9.92
CA LYS A 44 21.36 -21.00 -9.60
C LYS A 44 21.16 -22.20 -8.67
N VAL A 45 20.59 -21.95 -7.50
CA VAL A 45 20.13 -22.99 -6.58
C VAL A 45 18.62 -23.08 -6.70
N GLN A 46 18.10 -24.29 -6.94
CA GLN A 46 16.67 -24.57 -6.99
C GLN A 46 16.30 -25.52 -5.87
N LEU A 47 15.37 -25.09 -5.01
CA LEU A 47 14.83 -25.89 -3.92
C LEU A 47 13.38 -26.25 -4.24
N LEU A 48 13.05 -27.53 -4.18
CA LEU A 48 11.68 -28.02 -4.34
C LEU A 48 11.12 -28.30 -2.95
N LEU A 49 10.18 -27.47 -2.51
CA LEU A 49 9.59 -27.53 -1.17
C LEU A 49 8.09 -27.84 -1.27
N PRO A 50 7.49 -28.43 -0.22
CA PRO A 50 6.04 -28.52 -0.11
C PRO A 50 5.38 -27.13 -0.17
N HIS A 51 4.13 -27.08 -0.62
CA HIS A 51 3.37 -25.83 -0.69
C HIS A 51 3.11 -25.21 0.70
N THR A 52 3.00 -26.03 1.74
CA THR A 52 2.86 -25.59 3.13
C THR A 52 4.19 -25.78 3.85
N VAL A 53 4.88 -24.69 4.13
CA VAL A 53 6.20 -24.69 4.77
C VAL A 53 6.49 -23.32 5.37
N ASP A 54 6.96 -23.30 6.62
CA ASP A 54 7.57 -22.11 7.20
C ASP A 54 8.98 -21.94 6.63
N LEU A 55 9.27 -20.76 6.10
CA LEU A 55 10.45 -20.55 5.27
C LEU A 55 11.23 -19.32 5.70
N ASN A 56 12.49 -19.51 6.04
CA ASN A 56 13.43 -18.43 6.31
C ASN A 56 14.61 -18.51 5.32
N ILE A 57 14.67 -17.55 4.40
CA ILE A 57 15.71 -17.45 3.38
C ILE A 57 16.54 -16.20 3.65
N ALA A 58 17.85 -16.37 3.73
CA ALA A 58 18.82 -15.28 3.78
C ALA A 58 19.83 -15.42 2.64
N VAL A 59 19.95 -14.38 1.81
CA VAL A 59 20.89 -14.31 0.69
C VAL A 59 21.69 -13.03 0.79
N VAL A 60 23.02 -13.10 0.80
CA VAL A 60 23.85 -11.88 0.91
C VAL A 60 23.87 -11.12 -0.41
N ASN A 61 24.18 -11.80 -1.51
CA ASN A 61 24.19 -11.24 -2.87
C ASN A 61 23.48 -12.20 -3.82
N GLY A 62 22.54 -11.68 -4.61
CA GLY A 62 21.73 -12.44 -5.55
C GLY A 62 20.24 -12.28 -5.31
N SER A 63 19.44 -12.74 -6.25
CA SER A 63 17.98 -12.58 -6.22
C SER A 63 17.30 -13.86 -5.74
N VAL A 64 16.16 -13.70 -5.06
CA VAL A 64 15.30 -14.80 -4.61
C VAL A 64 14.03 -14.82 -5.46
N GLN A 65 13.66 -16.00 -5.96
CA GLN A 65 12.39 -16.22 -6.65
C GLN A 65 11.58 -17.30 -5.95
N LEU A 66 10.42 -16.92 -5.39
CA LEU A 66 9.40 -17.83 -4.88
C LEU A 66 8.35 -18.04 -5.98
N GLN A 67 8.37 -19.22 -6.58
CA GLN A 67 7.43 -19.61 -7.61
C GLN A 67 6.15 -20.19 -7.00
N ASP A 68 5.05 -20.10 -7.75
CA ASP A 68 3.74 -20.61 -7.36
C ASP A 68 3.25 -20.06 -5.99
N LYS A 69 2.71 -20.95 -5.16
CA LYS A 69 2.06 -20.62 -3.89
C LYS A 69 2.84 -21.25 -2.74
N ILE A 70 3.20 -20.42 -1.77
CA ILE A 70 3.75 -20.86 -0.48
C ILE A 70 2.81 -20.45 0.65
N GLU A 71 2.53 -21.37 1.56
CA GLU A 71 1.72 -21.19 2.75
C GLU A 71 2.52 -21.49 4.02
N GLY A 72 2.66 -20.51 4.91
CA GLY A 72 3.45 -20.61 6.13
C GLY A 72 4.02 -19.26 6.53
N ASP A 73 4.72 -19.19 7.66
CA ASP A 73 5.44 -17.99 8.06
C ASP A 73 6.70 -17.84 7.20
N VAL A 74 6.73 -16.80 6.36
CA VAL A 74 7.77 -16.60 5.35
C VAL A 74 8.60 -15.36 5.67
N LYS A 75 9.90 -15.55 5.77
CA LYS A 75 10.90 -14.48 5.88
C LYS A 75 11.93 -14.62 4.77
N VAL A 76 12.08 -13.57 3.96
CA VAL A 76 13.12 -13.47 2.94
C VAL A 76 13.94 -12.22 3.21
N VAL A 77 15.25 -12.37 3.35
CA VAL A 77 16.20 -11.26 3.52
C VAL A 77 17.27 -11.37 2.45
N VAL A 78 17.35 -10.35 1.60
CA VAL A 78 18.36 -10.20 0.56
C VAL A 78 19.25 -9.00 0.88
N GLY A 79 20.57 -9.18 0.88
CA GLY A 79 21.51 -8.08 1.08
C GLY A 79 21.54 -7.18 -0.15
N CYS A 80 21.84 -7.74 -1.32
CA CYS A 80 21.82 -7.05 -2.60
C CYS A 80 21.20 -7.97 -3.66
N GLY A 81 20.22 -7.46 -4.41
CA GLY A 81 19.42 -8.23 -5.37
C GLY A 81 17.91 -8.10 -5.13
N ASP A 82 17.14 -8.76 -5.99
CA ASP A 82 15.69 -8.61 -6.03
C ASP A 82 14.97 -9.77 -5.35
N VAL A 83 13.76 -9.51 -4.88
CA VAL A 83 12.84 -10.53 -4.37
C VAL A 83 11.62 -10.60 -5.29
N HIS A 84 11.43 -11.76 -5.92
CA HIS A 84 10.31 -12.04 -6.79
C HIS A 84 9.42 -13.11 -6.15
N VAL A 85 8.15 -12.80 -5.93
CA VAL A 85 7.18 -13.72 -5.33
C VAL A 85 5.95 -13.76 -6.21
N ASP A 86 5.43 -14.96 -6.51
CA ASP A 86 4.11 -15.06 -7.14
C ASP A 86 2.99 -14.90 -6.10
N LYS A 87 2.86 -15.90 -5.20
CA LYS A 87 1.86 -15.90 -4.14
C LYS A 87 2.43 -16.42 -2.81
N VAL A 88 2.25 -15.65 -1.75
CA VAL A 88 2.61 -16.07 -0.39
C VAL A 88 1.46 -15.79 0.59
N ARG A 89 1.20 -16.75 1.48
CA ARG A 89 0.19 -16.64 2.54
C ARG A 89 0.78 -17.14 3.85
N GLY A 90 0.58 -16.43 4.94
CA GLY A 90 1.12 -16.83 6.24
C GLY A 90 0.52 -16.02 7.36
N LYS A 91 0.81 -16.36 8.61
CA LYS A 91 0.47 -15.44 9.70
C LYS A 91 1.40 -14.23 9.64
N ASN A 92 2.69 -14.49 9.44
CA ASN A 92 3.75 -13.49 9.32
C ASN A 92 4.47 -13.62 7.97
N VAL A 93 4.43 -12.56 7.16
CA VAL A 93 5.20 -12.49 5.91
C VAL A 93 6.13 -11.29 5.95
N SER A 94 7.44 -11.51 5.76
CA SER A 94 8.47 -10.47 5.77
C SER A 94 9.39 -10.62 4.58
N LEU A 95 9.35 -9.66 3.65
CA LEU A 95 10.25 -9.61 2.49
C LEU A 95 11.12 -8.36 2.60
N LYS A 96 12.44 -8.55 2.56
CA LYS A 96 13.42 -7.47 2.70
C LYS A 96 14.52 -7.58 1.66
N THR A 97 14.83 -6.46 1.01
CA THR A 97 16.07 -6.28 0.23
C THR A 97 16.73 -4.94 0.55
N ASN A 98 18.05 -4.94 0.80
CA ASN A 98 18.80 -3.69 1.04
C ASN A 98 19.40 -3.07 -0.24
N GLY A 99 19.23 -3.71 -1.40
CA GLY A 99 19.84 -3.27 -2.66
C GLY A 99 19.13 -3.87 -3.87
N GLY A 100 17.84 -3.58 -4.01
CA GLY A 100 17.00 -4.06 -5.11
C GLY A 100 15.52 -3.77 -4.88
N ALA A 101 14.67 -4.43 -5.66
CA ALA A 101 13.22 -4.30 -5.63
C ALA A 101 12.52 -5.57 -5.10
N ILE A 102 11.29 -5.38 -4.63
CA ILE A 102 10.37 -6.48 -4.30
C ILE A 102 9.22 -6.48 -5.31
N THR A 103 9.03 -7.59 -6.01
CA THR A 103 7.92 -7.78 -6.95
C THR A 103 7.04 -8.93 -6.50
N ILE A 104 5.78 -8.64 -6.18
CA ILE A 104 4.73 -9.60 -5.84
C ILE A 104 3.71 -9.63 -6.98
N LYS A 105 3.78 -10.69 -7.79
CA LYS A 105 3.01 -10.81 -9.04
C LYS A 105 1.51 -10.98 -8.79
N SER A 106 1.12 -11.74 -7.77
CA SER A 106 -0.29 -12.12 -7.58
C SER A 106 -0.88 -11.70 -6.25
N LEU A 107 -0.24 -12.06 -5.13
CA LEU A 107 -0.79 -11.84 -3.78
C LEU A 107 0.26 -12.05 -2.69
N VAL A 108 0.28 -11.14 -1.71
CA VAL A 108 0.84 -11.38 -0.38
C VAL A 108 -0.28 -11.27 0.65
N GLU A 109 -0.40 -12.26 1.52
CA GLU A 109 -1.47 -12.37 2.50
C GLU A 109 -0.93 -12.73 3.89
N GLY A 110 -1.36 -12.04 4.94
CA GLY A 110 -1.13 -12.49 6.30
C GLY A 110 -1.68 -11.60 7.40
N GLU A 111 -1.57 -12.03 8.66
CA GLU A 111 -1.96 -11.15 9.78
C GLU A 111 -1.04 -9.94 9.84
N THR A 112 0.28 -10.17 9.70
CA THR A 112 1.29 -9.12 9.58
C THR A 112 2.12 -9.30 8.31
N VAL A 113 2.16 -8.26 7.47
CA VAL A 113 2.99 -8.21 6.26
C VAL A 113 4.01 -7.07 6.38
N ARG A 114 5.30 -7.38 6.18
CA ARG A 114 6.39 -6.40 6.15
C ARG A 114 7.13 -6.45 4.81
N LEU A 115 7.18 -5.33 4.11
CA LEU A 115 7.91 -5.20 2.84
C LEU A 115 8.93 -4.07 2.97
N GLU A 116 10.22 -4.39 2.87
CA GLU A 116 11.30 -3.39 2.94
C GLU A 116 12.17 -3.49 1.69
N ALA A 117 12.15 -2.48 0.82
CA ALA A 117 12.97 -2.46 -0.38
C ALA A 117 13.75 -1.16 -0.50
N ALA A 118 15.00 -1.25 -0.94
CA ALA A 118 15.81 -0.07 -1.21
C ALA A 118 15.32 0.71 -2.43
N ASP A 119 14.90 0.01 -3.50
CA ASP A 119 14.51 0.66 -4.76
C ASP A 119 13.00 0.86 -4.85
N SER A 120 12.23 -0.23 -4.93
CA SER A 120 10.78 -0.16 -5.14
C SER A 120 10.07 -1.42 -4.67
N VAL A 121 8.77 -1.27 -4.40
CA VAL A 121 7.86 -2.39 -4.17
C VAL A 121 6.76 -2.35 -5.24
N LYS A 122 6.60 -3.45 -5.97
CA LYS A 122 5.48 -3.66 -6.90
C LYS A 122 4.64 -4.82 -6.42
N CYS A 123 3.42 -4.56 -5.99
CA CYS A 123 2.55 -5.55 -5.38
C CYS A 123 1.16 -5.51 -6.00
N LYS A 124 0.76 -6.59 -6.70
CA LYS A 124 -0.56 -6.64 -7.32
C LYS A 124 -1.70 -6.60 -6.30
N ARG A 125 -1.59 -7.37 -5.22
CA ARG A 125 -2.56 -7.41 -4.12
C ARG A 125 -1.86 -7.65 -2.79
N LEU A 126 -2.12 -6.78 -1.84
CA LEU A 126 -1.69 -6.86 -0.45
C LEU A 126 -2.92 -7.10 0.41
N MET A 127 -2.97 -8.22 1.14
CA MET A 127 -4.05 -8.53 2.08
C MET A 127 -3.46 -8.70 3.47
N ALA A 128 -3.78 -7.83 4.42
CA ALA A 128 -3.20 -7.95 5.75
C ALA A 128 -4.11 -7.48 6.89
N GLY A 129 -3.93 -8.03 8.10
CA GLY A 129 -4.42 -7.33 9.29
C GLY A 129 -3.65 -6.01 9.46
N LYS A 130 -2.32 -6.12 9.46
CA LYS A 130 -1.38 -5.01 9.53
C LYS A 130 -0.31 -5.12 8.44
N ALA A 131 -0.14 -4.07 7.66
CA ALA A 131 0.91 -3.95 6.66
C ALA A 131 1.89 -2.82 7.00
N GLU A 132 3.19 -3.11 6.91
CA GLU A 132 4.27 -2.14 7.05
C GLU A 132 5.15 -2.20 5.80
N VAL A 133 5.24 -1.09 5.08
CA VAL A 133 6.07 -0.95 3.88
C VAL A 133 7.11 0.12 4.12
N LYS A 134 8.37 -0.18 3.84
CA LYS A 134 9.47 0.80 3.84
C LYS A 134 10.13 0.87 2.47
N LEU A 135 10.20 2.09 1.95
CA LEU A 135 10.87 2.42 0.69
C LEU A 135 12.15 3.20 1.01
N GLY A 136 13.28 2.66 0.56
CA GLY A 136 14.61 3.19 0.82
C GLY A 136 15.08 4.22 -0.22
N LYS A 137 16.35 4.62 -0.11
CA LYS A 137 17.02 5.65 -0.93
C LYS A 137 17.79 5.08 -2.13
N GLY A 138 17.40 3.92 -2.66
CA GLY A 138 18.14 3.23 -3.72
C GLY A 138 18.02 3.94 -5.08
N ASN A 139 17.17 3.43 -5.96
CA ASN A 139 16.94 4.00 -7.29
C ASN A 139 16.23 5.38 -7.22
N PRO A 140 16.81 6.45 -7.78
CA PRO A 140 16.21 7.77 -7.72
C PRO A 140 14.88 7.92 -8.46
N ASN A 141 14.72 7.17 -9.57
CA ASN A 141 13.53 7.18 -10.40
C ASN A 141 12.59 6.00 -10.06
N SER A 142 12.59 5.57 -8.81
CA SER A 142 11.79 4.43 -8.41
C SER A 142 10.29 4.73 -8.48
N GLU A 143 9.55 3.75 -8.97
CA GLU A 143 8.09 3.76 -8.97
C GLU A 143 7.63 2.56 -8.16
N SER A 144 7.04 2.83 -7.00
CA SER A 144 6.40 1.81 -6.17
C SER A 144 4.91 1.77 -6.47
N GLU A 145 4.39 0.57 -6.66
CA GLU A 145 3.02 0.36 -7.12
C GLU A 145 2.32 -0.71 -6.28
N PHE A 146 1.12 -0.39 -5.81
CA PHE A 146 0.21 -1.32 -5.16
C PHE A 146 -1.09 -1.38 -5.94
N GLY A 147 -1.40 -2.52 -6.57
CA GLY A 147 -2.63 -2.66 -7.36
C GLY A 147 -3.89 -2.58 -6.50
N ALA A 148 -3.90 -3.30 -5.37
CA ALA A 148 -4.93 -3.19 -4.35
C ALA A 148 -4.37 -3.52 -2.96
N ILE A 149 -4.83 -2.79 -1.96
CA ILE A 149 -4.51 -2.97 -0.54
C ILE A 149 -5.82 -3.26 0.19
N TYR A 150 -5.90 -4.45 0.78
CA TYR A 150 -6.97 -4.86 1.69
C TYR A 150 -6.35 -5.04 3.06
N ALA A 151 -6.28 -3.96 3.84
CA ALA A 151 -5.68 -4.03 5.15
C ALA A 151 -6.39 -3.17 6.18
N ALA A 152 -6.57 -3.71 7.40
CA ALA A 152 -7.14 -2.91 8.48
C ALA A 152 -6.25 -1.69 8.76
N THR A 153 -4.93 -1.89 8.72
CA THR A 153 -3.95 -0.79 8.70
C THR A 153 -2.82 -1.08 7.73
N CYS A 154 -2.48 -0.12 6.88
CA CYS A 154 -1.30 -0.14 6.02
C CYS A 154 -0.50 1.14 6.24
N ASN A 155 0.78 1.02 6.59
CA ASN A 155 1.70 2.15 6.73
C ASN A 155 2.82 2.04 5.69
N ILE A 156 2.91 3.01 4.79
CA ILE A 156 3.97 3.15 3.81
C ILE A 156 4.87 4.31 4.24
N GLN A 157 6.10 3.99 4.60
CA GLN A 157 7.13 4.98 4.90
C GLN A 157 8.13 5.05 3.76
N SER A 158 8.30 6.22 3.16
CA SER A 158 9.33 6.49 2.16
C SER A 158 10.40 7.41 2.72
N THR A 159 11.65 6.98 2.64
CA THR A 159 12.80 7.82 3.02
C THR A 159 13.45 8.48 1.80
N THR A 160 12.80 8.40 0.63
CA THR A 160 13.32 8.98 -0.61
C THR A 160 13.19 10.51 -0.59
N GLN A 161 14.30 11.21 -0.83
CA GLN A 161 14.40 12.68 -0.72
C GLN A 161 14.79 13.35 -2.05
N ASN A 162 14.60 12.66 -3.18
CA ASN A 162 15.12 13.12 -4.47
C ASN A 162 14.10 13.89 -5.33
N GLY A 163 12.82 13.93 -4.93
CA GLY A 163 11.76 14.58 -5.70
C GLY A 163 11.48 13.94 -7.07
N GLN A 164 11.93 12.70 -7.30
CA GLN A 164 11.78 11.97 -8.57
C GLN A 164 10.96 10.69 -8.41
N ALA A 165 11.06 10.03 -7.27
CA ALA A 165 10.33 8.79 -7.00
C ALA A 165 8.82 9.03 -6.87
N GLN A 166 8.04 8.03 -7.27
CA GLN A 166 6.58 8.09 -7.29
C GLN A 166 5.98 6.90 -6.54
N LEU A 167 4.83 7.15 -5.91
CA LEU A 167 4.02 6.11 -5.28
C LEU A 167 2.65 6.07 -5.92
N ARG A 168 2.26 4.89 -6.40
CA ARG A 168 0.91 4.64 -6.92
C ARG A 168 0.22 3.54 -6.14
N VAL A 169 -0.99 3.83 -5.71
CA VAL A 169 -1.89 2.89 -5.04
C VAL A 169 -3.18 2.86 -5.83
N GLY A 170 -3.59 1.68 -6.28
CA GLY A 170 -4.85 1.47 -6.97
C GLY A 170 -6.01 1.61 -6.00
N ASN A 171 -6.48 0.49 -5.46
CA ASN A 171 -7.62 0.49 -4.53
C ASN A 171 -7.15 0.28 -3.09
N VAL A 172 -7.71 1.05 -2.16
CA VAL A 172 -7.51 0.90 -0.71
C VAL A 172 -8.82 0.49 -0.07
N HIS A 173 -8.79 -0.60 0.69
CA HIS A 173 -9.86 -1.03 1.58
C HIS A 173 -9.31 -1.08 3.01
N GLY A 174 -9.76 -0.14 3.85
CA GLY A 174 -9.30 0.05 5.23
C GLY A 174 -8.55 1.38 5.41
N TYR A 175 -7.50 1.38 6.22
CA TYR A 175 -6.70 2.58 6.52
C TYR A 175 -5.35 2.56 5.84
N LEU A 176 -5.04 3.59 5.05
CA LEU A 176 -3.72 3.82 4.46
C LEU A 176 -3.07 5.05 5.09
N ARG A 177 -1.88 4.85 5.64
CA ARG A 177 -0.96 5.92 5.99
C ARG A 177 0.23 5.96 5.05
N VAL A 178 0.55 7.13 4.54
CA VAL A 178 1.76 7.39 3.76
C VAL A 178 2.54 8.50 4.46
N ALA A 179 3.79 8.22 4.83
CA ALA A 179 4.71 9.20 5.38
C ALA A 179 5.97 9.23 4.51
N SER A 180 6.29 10.37 3.91
CA SER A 180 7.41 10.50 2.99
C SER A 180 8.20 11.81 3.14
N GLU A 181 9.43 11.82 2.61
CA GLU A 181 10.39 12.91 2.81
C GLU A 181 10.78 13.64 1.50
N GLY A 182 9.92 13.63 0.49
CA GLY A 182 10.20 14.24 -0.81
C GLY A 182 9.99 13.31 -1.99
N LEU A 183 8.82 12.68 -2.04
CA LEU A 183 8.32 12.07 -3.26
C LEU A 183 8.01 13.16 -4.31
N LYS A 184 8.03 12.76 -5.58
CA LYS A 184 7.52 13.59 -6.67
C LYS A 184 5.99 13.64 -6.64
N SER A 185 5.37 12.48 -6.51
CA SER A 185 3.91 12.39 -6.46
C SER A 185 3.42 11.13 -5.77
N VAL A 186 2.19 11.24 -5.25
CA VAL A 186 1.42 10.12 -4.71
C VAL A 186 0.05 10.08 -5.40
N HIS A 187 -0.26 8.93 -6.00
CA HIS A 187 -1.54 8.70 -6.67
C HIS A 187 -2.29 7.59 -5.95
N VAL A 188 -3.49 7.90 -5.45
CA VAL A 188 -4.40 6.93 -4.83
C VAL A 188 -5.68 6.88 -5.65
N ASP A 189 -5.85 5.82 -6.43
CA ASP A 189 -6.92 5.73 -7.42
C ASP A 189 -8.31 5.59 -6.79
N SER A 190 -8.42 4.92 -5.64
CA SER A 190 -9.68 4.72 -4.92
C SER A 190 -9.40 4.43 -3.44
N VAL A 191 -10.16 5.10 -2.56
CA VAL A 191 -10.18 4.87 -1.11
C VAL A 191 -11.59 4.48 -0.68
N THR A 192 -11.70 3.29 -0.09
CA THR A 192 -12.83 2.82 0.69
C THR A 192 -12.36 2.66 2.14
N GLY A 193 -12.56 3.71 2.94
CA GLY A 193 -12.00 3.83 4.29
C GLY A 193 -11.40 5.21 4.53
N ALA A 194 -10.16 5.27 5.00
CA ALA A 194 -9.48 6.52 5.36
C ALA A 194 -8.04 6.57 4.86
N LEU A 195 -7.57 7.80 4.60
CA LEU A 195 -6.24 8.10 4.08
C LEU A 195 -5.57 9.17 4.94
N ASP A 196 -4.38 8.89 5.46
CA ASP A 196 -3.48 9.85 6.08
C ASP A 196 -2.19 9.94 5.26
N LEU A 197 -1.97 11.04 4.57
CA LEU A 197 -0.82 11.26 3.70
C LEU A 197 -0.07 12.49 4.15
N ALA A 198 1.21 12.32 4.47
CA ALA A 198 2.12 13.42 4.76
C ALA A 198 3.43 13.25 3.98
N ASP A 199 3.78 14.27 3.19
CA ASP A 199 5.11 14.38 2.57
C ASP A 199 5.78 15.68 3.02
N SER A 200 6.99 15.58 3.59
CA SER A 200 7.73 16.77 4.05
C SER A 200 8.50 17.49 2.93
N GLY A 201 8.39 17.04 1.69
CA GLY A 201 9.01 17.65 0.52
C GLY A 201 8.18 18.80 -0.04
N ALA A 202 8.86 19.75 -0.66
CA ALA A 202 8.25 20.99 -1.13
C ALA A 202 7.40 20.86 -2.41
N LYS A 203 7.43 19.70 -3.10
CA LYS A 203 6.86 19.56 -4.46
C LYS A 203 6.11 18.25 -4.69
N CYS A 204 5.68 17.58 -3.62
CA CYS A 204 4.95 16.33 -3.77
C CYS A 204 3.52 16.63 -4.22
N ASP A 205 3.18 16.21 -5.45
CA ASP A 205 1.82 16.32 -5.98
C ASP A 205 0.96 15.13 -5.55
N VAL A 206 -0.31 15.37 -5.22
CA VAL A 206 -1.23 14.31 -4.79
C VAL A 206 -2.48 14.28 -5.65
N VAL A 207 -2.84 13.07 -6.08
CA VAL A 207 -4.17 12.79 -6.63
C VAL A 207 -4.81 11.68 -5.83
N ALA A 208 -5.95 11.95 -5.21
CA ALA A 208 -6.69 10.97 -4.42
C ALA A 208 -8.17 10.95 -4.78
N HIS A 209 -8.78 9.77 -4.82
CA HIS A 209 -10.23 9.63 -4.92
C HIS A 209 -10.79 8.79 -3.78
N PHE A 210 -11.87 9.27 -3.17
CA PHE A 210 -12.60 8.53 -2.14
C PHE A 210 -13.92 8.01 -2.72
N ASP A 211 -14.05 6.69 -2.76
CA ASP A 211 -15.28 5.99 -3.13
C ASP A 211 -16.25 5.95 -1.94
N SER A 212 -15.72 5.72 -0.73
CA SER A 212 -16.53 5.73 0.49
C SER A 212 -15.69 5.86 1.74
N TRP A 213 -16.34 6.29 2.82
CA TRP A 213 -15.76 6.49 4.15
C TRP A 213 -16.75 6.02 5.22
N THR A 214 -16.23 5.74 6.43
CA THR A 214 -17.06 5.46 7.61
C THR A 214 -17.52 6.76 8.25
N ASP A 215 -18.55 6.71 9.09
CA ASP A 215 -19.06 7.91 9.77
C ASP A 215 -17.97 8.56 10.65
N ASP A 216 -17.08 7.77 11.24
CA ASP A 216 -15.96 8.22 12.06
C ASP A 216 -14.65 8.45 11.29
N ALA A 217 -14.68 8.42 9.95
CA ALA A 217 -13.48 8.56 9.14
C ALA A 217 -12.89 9.97 9.22
N ALA A 218 -11.62 10.05 9.57
CA ALA A 218 -10.81 11.27 9.46
C ALA A 218 -9.67 11.01 8.46
N SER A 219 -9.66 11.76 7.36
CA SER A 219 -8.61 11.69 6.35
C SER A 219 -7.84 13.01 6.27
N SER A 220 -6.53 12.93 6.03
CA SER A 220 -5.62 14.05 5.93
C SER A 220 -4.67 13.91 4.75
N ILE A 221 -4.42 15.01 4.05
CA ILE A 221 -3.40 15.10 3.00
C ILE A 221 -2.58 16.37 3.28
N LEU A 222 -1.29 16.22 3.56
CA LEU A 222 -0.37 17.29 3.94
C LEU A 222 0.87 17.22 3.03
N VAL A 223 0.96 18.10 2.02
CA VAL A 223 2.06 18.06 1.05
C VAL A 223 2.51 19.46 0.61
N GLY A 224 3.68 19.52 -0.03
CA GLY A 224 4.18 20.77 -0.61
C GLY A 224 3.57 21.18 -1.96
N GLY A 225 3.24 20.20 -2.81
CA GLY A 225 2.81 20.41 -4.20
C GLY A 225 1.29 20.50 -4.36
N ASP A 226 0.84 20.32 -5.60
CA ASP A 226 -0.58 20.44 -5.96
C ASP A 226 -1.38 19.26 -5.42
N VAL A 227 -2.61 19.50 -4.98
CA VAL A 227 -3.50 18.45 -4.50
C VAL A 227 -4.81 18.46 -5.29
N ARG A 228 -5.14 17.32 -5.89
CA ARG A 228 -6.44 17.09 -6.49
C ARG A 228 -7.16 15.94 -5.79
N VAL A 229 -8.22 16.26 -5.07
CA VAL A 229 -9.09 15.28 -4.43
C VAL A 229 -10.41 15.20 -5.17
N SER A 230 -10.92 13.98 -5.34
CA SER A 230 -12.29 13.77 -5.77
C SER A 230 -13.06 12.87 -4.82
N LEU A 231 -14.33 13.17 -4.60
CA LEU A 231 -15.20 12.44 -3.69
C LEU A 231 -16.38 11.83 -4.44
N GLN A 232 -16.78 10.62 -4.06
CA GLN A 232 -18.02 10.03 -4.56
C GLN A 232 -19.23 10.84 -4.05
N PRO A 233 -20.21 11.19 -4.92
CA PRO A 233 -21.31 12.07 -4.55
C PRO A 233 -22.39 11.43 -3.64
N ALA A 234 -22.15 10.25 -3.07
CA ALA A 234 -23.18 9.45 -2.40
C ALA A 234 -23.28 9.68 -0.89
N ALA A 235 -22.29 10.36 -0.27
CA ALA A 235 -22.25 10.63 1.17
C ALA A 235 -21.82 12.06 1.43
N SER A 236 -22.26 12.62 2.56
CA SER A 236 -21.80 13.92 3.05
C SER A 236 -20.47 13.78 3.78
N ILE A 237 -19.69 14.86 3.80
CA ILE A 237 -18.40 14.93 4.48
C ILE A 237 -18.01 16.39 4.73
N ASP A 238 -17.42 16.65 5.89
CA ASP A 238 -16.83 17.95 6.20
C ASP A 238 -15.47 18.07 5.51
N VAL A 239 -15.25 19.17 4.80
CA VAL A 239 -13.98 19.44 4.13
C VAL A 239 -13.34 20.72 4.66
N GLU A 240 -12.02 20.68 4.80
CA GLU A 240 -11.19 21.84 5.06
C GLU A 240 -9.99 21.77 4.13
N LEU A 241 -9.86 22.76 3.25
CA LEU A 241 -8.94 22.77 2.12
C LEU A 241 -8.08 24.03 2.19
N HIS A 242 -6.76 23.83 2.25
CA HIS A 242 -5.78 24.89 2.34
C HIS A 242 -4.81 24.81 1.16
N GLY A 243 -4.59 25.93 0.48
CA GLY A 243 -3.60 26.02 -0.60
C GLY A 243 -3.38 27.45 -1.06
N THR A 244 -2.50 27.64 -2.03
CA THR A 244 -2.32 28.97 -2.66
C THR A 244 -3.59 29.43 -3.38
N LYS A 245 -4.37 28.45 -3.84
CA LYS A 245 -5.69 28.62 -4.41
C LYS A 245 -6.52 27.38 -4.11
N VAL A 246 -7.82 27.58 -3.88
CA VAL A 246 -8.79 26.49 -3.77
C VAL A 246 -9.78 26.59 -4.93
N ALA A 247 -9.87 25.52 -5.71
CA ALA A 247 -10.82 25.36 -6.81
C ALA A 247 -11.85 24.28 -6.45
N ILE A 248 -13.13 24.66 -6.50
CA ILE A 248 -14.26 23.77 -6.25
C ILE A 248 -14.93 23.47 -7.60
N GLY A 249 -15.05 22.19 -7.95
CA GLY A 249 -15.69 21.78 -9.21
C GLY A 249 -17.20 22.03 -9.21
N ASP A 250 -17.76 22.35 -10.38
CA ASP A 250 -19.15 22.77 -10.58
C ASP A 250 -20.23 21.84 -9.99
N GLY A 251 -19.89 20.55 -9.80
CA GLY A 251 -20.79 19.56 -9.23
C GLY A 251 -20.88 19.58 -7.69
N CYS A 252 -19.99 20.29 -6.99
CA CYS A 252 -19.94 20.28 -5.54
C CYS A 252 -21.01 21.21 -4.93
N GLN A 253 -21.87 20.66 -4.08
CA GLN A 253 -22.88 21.42 -3.34
C GLN A 253 -22.61 21.32 -1.84
N PHE A 254 -22.72 22.45 -1.13
CA PHE A 254 -22.44 22.52 0.30
C PHE A 254 -23.69 22.95 1.08
N THR A 255 -23.86 22.42 2.30
CA THR A 255 -24.88 22.92 3.23
C THR A 255 -24.51 24.31 3.71
N ASN A 256 -23.28 24.44 4.19
CA ASN A 256 -22.63 25.69 4.57
C ASN A 256 -21.20 25.64 4.01
N SER A 257 -20.71 26.79 3.55
CA SER A 257 -19.34 26.93 3.08
C SER A 257 -18.83 28.34 3.32
N GLU A 258 -17.56 28.45 3.67
CA GLU A 258 -16.84 29.69 3.87
C GLU A 258 -15.52 29.61 3.11
N MET A 259 -15.12 30.73 2.51
CA MET A 259 -13.85 30.86 1.81
C MET A 259 -13.16 32.13 2.32
N ASP A 260 -12.04 31.93 3.00
CA ASP A 260 -11.21 32.97 3.55
C ASP A 260 -9.92 33.08 2.74
N GLN A 261 -9.71 34.23 2.11
CA GLN A 261 -8.42 34.58 1.54
C GLN A 261 -7.61 35.29 2.63
N LEU A 262 -6.61 34.63 3.19
CA LEU A 262 -5.82 35.18 4.29
C LEU A 262 -4.77 36.18 3.78
N ASP A 263 -4.04 35.80 2.72
CA ASP A 263 -3.00 36.61 2.05
C ASP A 263 -3.13 36.46 0.52
N GLU A 264 -2.33 37.19 -0.27
CA GLU A 264 -2.34 37.07 -1.75
C GLU A 264 -2.09 35.63 -2.24
N ASP A 265 -1.35 34.84 -1.44
CA ASP A 265 -0.88 33.50 -1.81
C ASP A 265 -1.44 32.38 -0.90
N TYR A 266 -2.51 32.61 -0.13
CA TYR A 266 -3.07 31.56 0.73
C TYR A 266 -4.59 31.68 0.96
N ALA A 267 -5.28 30.59 0.64
CA ALA A 267 -6.73 30.44 0.73
C ALA A 267 -7.10 29.26 1.65
N VAL A 268 -8.14 29.48 2.45
CA VAL A 268 -8.77 28.47 3.31
C VAL A 268 -10.22 28.33 2.88
N PHE A 269 -10.65 27.11 2.61
CA PHE A 269 -12.04 26.78 2.34
C PHE A 269 -12.53 25.74 3.34
N THR A 270 -13.65 26.01 3.99
CA THR A 270 -14.33 25.05 4.85
C THR A 270 -15.76 24.86 4.40
N GLY A 271 -16.27 23.63 4.43
CA GLY A 271 -17.67 23.40 4.13
C GLY A 271 -18.14 21.98 4.40
N GLU A 272 -19.45 21.83 4.56
CA GLU A 272 -20.12 20.52 4.67
C GLU A 272 -20.62 20.13 3.28
N LEU A 273 -19.92 19.22 2.62
CA LEU A 273 -20.27 18.75 1.28
C LEU A 273 -21.50 17.84 1.34
N ARG A 274 -22.48 18.09 0.49
CA ARG A 274 -23.72 17.31 0.40
C ARG A 274 -23.57 16.11 -0.53
N ALA A 275 -24.30 15.05 -0.19
CA ALA A 275 -24.61 13.99 -1.14
C ALA A 275 -25.52 14.55 -2.26
N GLN A 276 -25.25 14.19 -3.52
CA GLN A 276 -26.08 14.59 -4.65
C GLN A 276 -27.35 13.74 -4.71
N GLU A 277 -28.50 14.38 -4.96
CA GLU A 277 -29.77 13.68 -5.15
C GLU A 277 -29.68 12.68 -6.32
N GLY A 278 -30.07 11.43 -6.09
CA GLY A 278 -30.01 10.35 -7.08
C GLY A 278 -28.68 9.59 -7.16
N ALA A 279 -27.59 10.06 -6.53
CA ALA A 279 -26.30 9.36 -6.53
C ALA A 279 -26.36 7.95 -5.87
N MET A 280 -27.23 7.78 -4.87
CA MET A 280 -27.46 6.45 -4.27
C MET A 280 -28.12 5.47 -5.24
N THR A 281 -28.98 5.94 -6.16
CA THR A 281 -29.64 5.08 -7.14
C THR A 281 -28.71 4.65 -8.26
N SER A 282 -27.81 5.52 -8.72
CA SER A 282 -26.79 5.22 -9.74
C SER A 282 -25.63 4.36 -9.21
N ALA A 283 -25.29 4.45 -7.92
CA ALA A 283 -24.33 3.54 -7.28
C ALA A 283 -24.81 2.08 -7.22
N SER A 284 -26.13 1.85 -7.16
CA SER A 284 -26.73 0.50 -7.18
C SER A 284 -26.93 -0.11 -8.57
N GLY A 285 -26.86 0.70 -9.63
CA GLY A 285 -27.22 0.31 -11.00
C GLY A 285 -26.11 -0.35 -11.84
N SER A 286 -24.88 -0.42 -11.32
CA SER A 286 -23.74 -1.03 -12.01
C SER A 286 -23.81 -2.57 -11.94
N SER A 287 -24.64 -3.19 -12.81
CA SER A 287 -24.81 -4.65 -12.89
C SER A 287 -23.65 -5.36 -13.62
N GLY A 288 -22.42 -4.90 -13.45
CA GLY A 288 -21.23 -5.47 -14.08
C GLY A 288 -20.53 -6.49 -13.19
N LYS A 289 -21.07 -7.71 -13.02
CA LYS A 289 -20.48 -8.89 -12.33
C LYS A 289 -19.88 -8.70 -10.91
N ILE A 290 -19.83 -7.49 -10.38
CA ILE A 290 -19.38 -7.14 -9.04
C ILE A 290 -20.61 -6.52 -8.39
N ASN A 291 -21.24 -7.23 -7.45
CA ASN A 291 -22.28 -6.64 -6.61
C ASN A 291 -21.62 -5.55 -5.76
N LEU A 292 -21.63 -4.31 -6.24
CA LEU A 292 -20.97 -3.17 -5.62
C LEU A 292 -21.51 -2.91 -4.20
N GLY A 293 -22.79 -3.19 -3.96
CA GLY A 293 -23.40 -3.18 -2.63
C GLY A 293 -22.77 -4.20 -1.69
N ASN A 294 -22.62 -5.46 -2.13
CA ASN A 294 -21.99 -6.50 -1.30
C ASN A 294 -20.48 -6.26 -1.14
N ALA A 295 -19.79 -5.75 -2.17
CA ALA A 295 -18.37 -5.42 -2.07
C ALA A 295 -18.12 -4.22 -1.15
N LYS A 296 -19.03 -3.24 -1.14
CA LYS A 296 -19.05 -2.11 -0.20
C LYS A 296 -19.33 -2.60 1.22
N ASP A 297 -20.35 -3.42 1.41
CA ASP A 297 -20.69 -3.97 2.73
C ASP A 297 -19.62 -4.94 3.25
N ASP A 298 -18.99 -5.75 2.40
CA ASP A 298 -17.87 -6.63 2.76
C ASP A 298 -16.60 -5.82 3.04
N ALA A 299 -16.36 -4.72 2.32
CA ALA A 299 -15.26 -3.79 2.61
C ALA A 299 -15.46 -3.08 3.95
N MET A 300 -16.68 -2.63 4.24
CA MET A 300 -17.06 -2.07 5.54
C MET A 300 -17.03 -3.12 6.65
N ARG A 301 -17.28 -4.41 6.34
CA ARG A 301 -17.10 -5.54 7.27
C ARG A 301 -15.65 -5.85 7.55
N THR A 302 -14.73 -5.71 6.59
CA THR A 302 -13.28 -5.80 6.90
C THR A 302 -12.81 -4.67 7.83
N SER A 303 -13.49 -3.52 7.83
CA SER A 303 -13.27 -2.45 8.81
C SER A 303 -13.68 -2.85 10.24
N PHE A 304 -14.52 -3.86 10.44
CA PHE A 304 -14.89 -4.32 11.80
C PHE A 304 -13.70 -4.96 12.55
N PHE A 305 -12.65 -5.41 11.86
CA PHE A 305 -11.39 -5.79 12.51
C PHE A 305 -10.68 -4.60 13.18
N MET A 306 -11.10 -3.35 12.94
CA MET A 306 -10.63 -2.18 13.70
C MET A 306 -11.11 -2.19 15.16
N ARG A 307 -12.16 -2.92 15.52
CA ARG A 307 -12.73 -2.91 16.88
C ARG A 307 -12.17 -3.96 17.83
N GLU A 308 -11.58 -5.06 17.36
CA GLU A 308 -11.24 -6.18 18.26
C GLU A 308 -9.94 -6.02 19.06
N ASN A 309 -9.09 -5.02 18.77
CA ASN A 309 -7.82 -4.81 19.49
C ASN A 309 -7.78 -3.58 20.41
N GLY A 310 -8.93 -3.00 20.75
CA GLY A 310 -9.06 -1.91 21.72
C GLY A 310 -9.98 -2.27 22.86
N SER A 311 -9.57 -3.22 23.72
CA SER A 311 -10.21 -3.37 25.03
C SER A 311 -9.88 -2.17 25.90
N ASP A 312 -10.91 -1.70 26.61
CA ASP A 312 -10.90 -0.67 27.65
C ASP A 312 -10.79 0.79 27.17
N LYS A 313 -11.89 1.32 26.61
CA LYS A 313 -12.37 2.66 26.99
C LYS A 313 -13.88 2.69 27.13
N ASP A 314 -14.24 2.87 28.39
CA ASP A 314 -15.53 3.15 29.01
C ASP A 314 -16.54 3.97 28.21
N ASN A 315 -17.81 3.70 28.55
CA ASN A 315 -19.03 4.44 28.26
C ASN A 315 -18.85 5.97 28.30
N ALA A 316 -18.50 6.57 27.17
CA ALA A 316 -18.81 7.95 26.85
C ALA A 316 -19.70 7.92 25.60
N GLU A 317 -20.83 8.60 25.67
CA GLU A 317 -21.71 8.89 24.54
C GLU A 317 -20.83 9.44 23.40
N LYS A 318 -20.53 8.60 22.40
CA LYS A 318 -19.83 9.05 21.20
C LYS A 318 -20.80 9.99 20.48
N GLU A 319 -20.62 11.29 20.66
CA GLU A 319 -21.11 12.27 19.69
C GLU A 319 -20.75 11.71 18.31
N ALA A 320 -21.75 11.57 17.45
CA ALA A 320 -21.55 11.09 16.09
C ALA A 320 -20.57 12.07 15.43
N GLN A 321 -19.29 11.69 15.34
CA GLN A 321 -18.32 12.46 14.60
C GLN A 321 -18.77 12.42 13.14
N THR A 322 -18.90 13.60 12.53
CA THR A 322 -19.09 13.70 11.08
C THR A 322 -17.77 13.32 10.42
N PRO A 323 -17.80 12.57 9.31
CA PRO A 323 -16.58 12.26 8.58
C PRO A 323 -15.93 13.56 8.09
N ARG A 324 -14.59 13.61 8.13
CA ARG A 324 -13.82 14.81 7.77
C ARG A 324 -12.66 14.50 6.84
N LEU A 325 -12.47 15.39 5.88
CA LEU A 325 -11.30 15.45 5.01
C LEU A 325 -10.57 16.78 5.22
N PHE A 326 -9.31 16.69 5.65
CA PHE A 326 -8.39 17.82 5.72
C PHE A 326 -7.38 17.75 4.59
N VAL A 327 -7.20 18.84 3.84
CA VAL A 327 -6.20 18.93 2.76
C VAL A 327 -5.39 20.20 2.95
N HIS A 328 -4.07 20.06 2.93
CA HIS A 328 -3.14 21.18 2.98
C HIS A 328 -2.04 21.01 1.96
N ALA A 329 -2.02 21.93 0.99
CA ALA A 329 -0.95 22.15 0.03
C ALA A 329 -0.15 23.38 0.46
N LEU A 330 1.12 23.22 0.83
CA LEU A 330 1.92 24.33 1.35
C LEU A 330 2.20 25.41 0.29
N SER A 331 2.50 24.98 -0.95
CA SER A 331 2.84 25.88 -2.06
C SER A 331 2.07 25.59 -3.35
N GLY A 332 1.21 24.58 -3.33
CA GLY A 332 0.40 24.17 -4.47
C GLY A 332 -1.06 24.61 -4.37
N GLU A 333 -1.78 24.38 -5.45
CA GLU A 333 -3.22 24.59 -5.53
C GLU A 333 -3.99 23.35 -5.03
N VAL A 334 -5.17 23.56 -4.45
CA VAL A 334 -6.09 22.48 -4.08
C VAL A 334 -7.31 22.49 -5.00
N THR A 335 -7.61 21.35 -5.60
CA THR A 335 -8.84 21.13 -6.37
C THR A 335 -9.69 20.05 -5.72
N LEU A 336 -10.98 20.35 -5.51
CA LEU A 336 -11.99 19.40 -5.04
C LEU A 336 -13.06 19.17 -6.11
N ASP A 337 -13.26 17.91 -6.50
CA ASP A 337 -14.31 17.48 -7.43
C ASP A 337 -15.28 16.48 -6.76
N GLN A 338 -16.56 16.49 -7.14
CA GLN A 338 -17.46 15.35 -6.93
C GLN A 338 -17.55 14.52 -8.21
N LEU A 339 -17.06 13.29 -8.18
CA LEU A 339 -17.00 12.41 -9.35
C LEU A 339 -17.60 11.05 -9.00
N ASP A 340 -18.53 10.58 -9.83
CA ASP A 340 -18.89 9.17 -9.80
C ASP A 340 -17.75 8.29 -10.36
N TRP A 341 -17.88 6.98 -10.15
CA TRP A 341 -16.89 6.00 -10.58
C TRP A 341 -16.56 6.08 -12.08
N MET A 342 -17.56 6.29 -12.94
CA MET A 342 -17.38 6.37 -14.38
C MET A 342 -16.68 7.67 -14.78
N ALA A 343 -17.04 8.80 -14.19
CA ALA A 343 -16.38 10.08 -14.39
C ALA A 343 -14.92 10.02 -13.94
N ASN A 344 -14.64 9.36 -12.81
CA ASN A 344 -13.28 9.15 -12.34
C ASN A 344 -12.46 8.26 -13.29
N ILE A 345 -13.03 7.16 -13.81
CA ILE A 345 -12.38 6.32 -14.83
C ILE A 345 -12.08 7.12 -16.10
N LYS A 346 -13.06 7.89 -16.59
CA LYS A 346 -12.88 8.74 -17.78
C LYS A 346 -11.74 9.74 -17.55
N ARG A 347 -11.71 10.42 -16.39
CA ARG A 347 -10.63 11.34 -16.02
C ARG A 347 -9.25 10.67 -16.04
N LYS A 348 -9.15 9.42 -15.57
CA LYS A 348 -7.89 8.66 -15.53
C LYS A 348 -7.39 8.25 -16.91
N HIS A 349 -8.29 7.78 -17.78
CA HIS A 349 -7.91 7.09 -19.03
C HIS A 349 -8.18 7.87 -20.32
N LEU A 350 -9.03 8.89 -20.28
CA LEU A 350 -9.49 9.62 -21.46
C LEU A 350 -9.09 11.10 -21.40
N LYS A 351 -7.90 11.41 -20.86
CA LYS A 351 -7.33 12.77 -20.94
C LYS A 351 -7.59 13.35 -22.35
N GLN A 352 -8.49 14.33 -22.42
CA GLN A 352 -8.63 15.21 -23.58
C GLN A 352 -7.73 16.41 -23.37
#